data_AF-A0A1R1PHI4-F1
#
_entry.id   AF-A0A1R1PHI4-F1
#
_cell.length_a   1.000
_cell.length_b   1.000
_cell.length_c   1.000
_cell.angle_alpha   90.00
_cell.angle_beta   90.00
_cell.angle_gamma   90.00
#
_symmetry.space_group_name_H-M   'P 1'
#
loop_
_entity.id
_entity.type
_entity.pdbx_description
1 polymer ?
#
loop_
_entity_poly.entity_id
_entity_poly.type
_entity_poly.pdbx_seq_one_letter_code
_entity_poly.pdbx_strand_id
1 'polypeptide(L)' 'MSKLELLNPEGLRIDGRRANELRKITCKTNVLHSTDGSAYYEQGNTKVLVGVFGPHENHFESESSYFERGDKYAAI' A
#
# COMPACT_ATOMS: atom_id res chain seq x y z
N MET A 1 -3.19 -33.22 -4.21
CA MET A 1 -2.38 -32.73 -3.07
C MET A 1 -1.33 -31.77 -3.62
N SER A 2 -1.24 -30.54 -3.11
CA SER A 2 -0.19 -29.61 -3.52
C SER A 2 1.18 -30.15 -3.13
N LYS A 3 2.16 -30.08 -4.04
CA LYS A 3 3.54 -30.55 -3.83
C LYS A 3 4.37 -29.59 -2.95
N LEU A 4 3.79 -28.47 -2.54
CA LEU A 4 4.45 -27.43 -1.74
C LEU A 4 4.16 -27.66 -0.26
N GLU A 5 5.22 -27.85 0.50
CA GLU A 5 5.19 -27.85 1.97
C GLU A 5 5.09 -26.40 2.46
N LEU A 6 3.96 -26.04 3.07
CA LEU A 6 3.71 -24.68 3.52
C LEU A 6 4.39 -24.36 4.87
N LEU A 7 4.61 -25.40 5.66
CA LEU A 7 5.22 -25.34 6.99
C LEU A 7 6.11 -26.57 7.13
N ASN A 8 7.38 -26.38 7.44
CA ASN A 8 8.30 -27.49 7.68
C ASN A 8 8.18 -28.02 9.14
N PRO A 9 8.73 -29.20 9.45
CA PRO A 9 8.74 -29.76 10.81
C PRO A 9 9.42 -28.85 11.85
N GLU A 10 10.33 -27.98 11.40
CA GLU A 10 11.01 -26.97 12.23
C GLU A 10 10.13 -25.73 12.52
N GLY A 11 8.91 -25.65 11.97
CA GLY A 11 7.95 -24.58 12.21
C GLY A 11 8.17 -23.30 11.39
N LEU A 12 8.98 -23.35 10.34
CA LEU A 12 9.25 -22.29 9.38
C LEU A 12 8.32 -22.38 8.17
N ARG A 13 7.86 -21.22 7.72
CA ARG A 13 7.08 -21.06 6.50
C ARG A 13 7.98 -21.07 5.25
N ILE A 14 7.36 -21.08 4.07
CA ILE A 14 8.03 -20.98 2.76
C ILE A 14 9.02 -19.82 2.63
N ASP A 15 8.83 -18.74 3.40
CA ASP A 15 9.64 -17.53 3.38
C ASP A 15 10.58 -17.42 4.58
N GLY A 16 10.79 -18.52 5.32
CA GLY A 16 11.75 -18.63 6.42
C GLY A 16 11.32 -18.00 7.74
N ARG A 17 10.08 -17.46 7.81
CA ARG A 17 9.53 -16.85 9.03
C ARG A 17 8.76 -17.85 9.88
N ARG A 18 8.71 -17.61 11.19
CA ARG A 18 7.80 -18.31 12.12
C ARG A 18 6.38 -17.76 12.06
N ALA A 19 5.43 -18.49 12.63
CA ALA A 19 4.01 -18.08 12.66
C ALA A 19 3.77 -16.73 13.36
N ASN A 20 4.60 -16.36 14.33
CA ASN A 20 4.52 -15.12 15.10
C ASN A 20 5.40 -13.98 14.55
N GLU A 21 6.05 -14.18 13.40
CA GLU A 21 6.94 -13.17 12.80
C GLU A 21 6.26 -12.46 11.62
N LEU A 22 6.16 -11.15 11.71
CA LEU A 22 5.62 -10.32 10.62
C LEU A 22 6.63 -10.15 9.48
N ARG A 23 6.14 -9.80 8.29
CA ARG A 23 7.02 -9.34 7.20
C ARG A 23 7.64 -8.00 7.62
N LYS A 24 8.81 -7.69 7.06
CA LYS A 24 9.45 -6.37 7.25
C LYS A 24 8.48 -5.26 6.86
N ILE A 25 8.23 -4.34 7.79
CA ILE A 25 7.39 -3.15 7.58
C ILE A 25 8.30 -1.93 7.44
N THR A 26 8.07 -1.09 6.42
CA THR A 26 8.71 0.22 6.26
C THR A 26 7.64 1.25 5.98
N CYS A 27 7.62 2.32 6.77
CA CYS A 27 6.66 3.42 6.62
C CYS A 27 7.42 4.74 6.47
N LYS A 28 6.98 5.57 5.53
CA LYS A 28 7.49 6.94 5.37
C LYS A 28 6.30 7.88 5.18
N THR A 29 6.31 9.00 5.87
CA THR A 29 5.31 10.07 5.71
C THR A 29 5.88 11.19 4.85
N ASN A 30 5.00 12.03 4.30
CA ASN A 30 5.35 13.20 3.49
C ASN A 30 6.25 12.87 2.29
N VAL A 31 5.81 11.91 1.49
CA VAL A 31 6.58 11.38 0.34
C VAL A 31 6.22 12.10 -0.97
N LEU A 32 4.99 12.60 -1.06
CA LEU A 32 4.48 13.39 -2.18
C LEU A 32 4.36 14.86 -1.76
N HIS A 33 4.87 15.74 -2.61
CA HIS A 33 4.85 17.19 -2.37
C HIS A 33 3.57 17.87 -2.86
N SER A 34 2.80 17.21 -3.73
CA SER A 34 1.58 17.77 -4.34
C SER A 34 0.29 17.48 -3.56
N THR A 35 0.40 16.82 -2.41
CA THR A 35 -0.73 16.35 -1.59
C THR A 35 -0.73 17.06 -0.24
N ASP A 36 -1.90 17.26 0.37
CA ASP A 36 -2.01 17.79 1.74
C ASP A 36 -1.39 16.84 2.77
N GLY A 37 -1.49 15.53 2.50
CA GLY A 37 -0.80 14.50 3.25
C GLY A 37 -0.42 13.34 2.36
N SER A 38 0.70 12.68 2.64
CA SER A 38 1.09 11.48 1.91
C SER A 38 1.83 10.48 2.79
N ALA A 39 1.73 9.21 2.40
CA ALA A 39 2.43 8.12 3.07
C ALA A 39 2.83 7.03 2.06
N TYR A 40 4.00 6.46 2.28
CA TYR A 40 4.47 5.23 1.65
C TYR A 40 4.51 4.12 2.70
N TYR A 41 3.86 3.01 2.42
CA TYR A 41 3.81 1.84 3.27
C TYR A 41 4.30 0.60 2.51
N GLU A 42 5.20 -0.13 3.11
CA GLU A 42 5.73 -1.38 2.55
C GLU A 42 5.68 -2.48 3.61
N GLN A 43 5.10 -3.61 3.25
CA GLN A 43 5.08 -4.83 4.07
C GLN A 43 5.53 -6.01 3.24
N GLY A 44 6.82 -6.38 3.36
CA GLY A 44 7.47 -7.31 2.45
C GLY A 44 7.34 -6.82 1.01
N ASN A 45 6.77 -7.65 0.12
CA ASN A 45 6.59 -7.27 -1.28
C ASN A 45 5.36 -6.39 -1.54
N THR A 46 4.48 -6.22 -0.54
CA THR A 46 3.31 -5.34 -0.67
C THR A 46 3.77 -3.89 -0.52
N LYS A 47 3.55 -3.07 -1.53
CA LYS A 47 3.92 -1.64 -1.53
C LYS A 47 2.68 -0.79 -1.82
N VAL A 48 2.48 0.23 -1.01
CA VAL A 48 1.32 1.12 -1.06
C VAL A 48 1.78 2.56 -0.98
N LEU A 49 1.27 3.41 -1.87
CA LEU A 49 1.50 4.84 -1.88
C LEU A 49 0.14 5.55 -1.75
N VAL A 50 0.02 6.44 -0.78
CA VAL A 50 -1.21 7.15 -0.45
C VAL A 50 -0.97 8.66 -0.55
N GLY A 51 -1.90 9.35 -1.21
CA GLY A 51 -2.05 10.80 -1.17
C GLY A 51 -3.43 11.15 -0.59
N VAL A 52 -3.47 12.12 0.29
CA VAL A 52 -4.68 12.70 0.88
C VAL A 52 -4.81 14.12 0.33
N PHE A 53 -5.98 14.41 -0.20
CA PHE A 53 -6.37 15.72 -0.71
C PHE A 53 -7.66 16.13 0.00
N GLY A 54 -7.57 17.01 1.00
CA GLY A 54 -8.75 17.46 1.72
C GLY A 54 -8.49 18.05 3.10
N PRO A 55 -9.50 18.70 3.71
CA PRO A 55 -10.88 18.82 3.25
C PRO A 55 -11.07 19.87 2.15
N HIS A 56 -11.79 19.53 1.08
CA HIS A 56 -12.13 20.43 -0.02
C HIS A 56 -13.66 20.58 -0.11
N GLU A 57 -14.12 21.73 -0.60
CA GLU A 57 -15.54 21.94 -0.89
C GLU A 57 -15.96 21.08 -2.10
N ASN A 58 -17.16 20.49 -2.04
CA ASN A 58 -17.68 19.67 -3.13
C ASN A 58 -17.99 20.55 -4.35
N HIS A 59 -17.08 20.58 -5.30
CA HIS A 59 -17.38 21.05 -6.64
C HIS A 59 -18.06 19.91 -7.41
N PHE A 60 -19.35 20.06 -7.69
CA PHE A 60 -20.11 19.17 -8.60
C PHE A 60 -19.60 19.36 -10.04
N GLU A 61 -18.38 18.91 -10.32
CA GLU A 61 -17.89 18.75 -11.68
C GLU A 61 -17.72 17.25 -11.93
N SER A 62 -18.25 16.79 -13.07
CA SER A 62 -18.30 15.39 -13.50
C SER A 62 -17.00 14.65 -13.23
N GLU A 63 -17.10 13.42 -12.70
CA GLU A 63 -16.00 12.51 -12.31
C GLU A 63 -14.81 12.48 -13.28
N SER A 64 -15.04 12.73 -14.57
CA SER A 64 -14.04 12.81 -15.63
C SER A 64 -12.96 13.88 -15.46
N SER A 65 -13.21 15.01 -14.79
CA SER A 65 -12.23 16.12 -14.69
C SER A 65 -11.11 15.88 -13.66
N TYR A 66 -11.32 14.94 -12.72
CA TYR A 66 -10.31 14.56 -11.72
C TYR A 66 -9.23 13.64 -12.31
N PHE A 67 -9.56 12.86 -13.35
CA PHE A 67 -8.57 12.05 -14.06
C PHE A 67 -7.62 12.91 -14.92
N GLU A 68 -8.13 14.01 -15.50
CA GLU A 68 -7.35 14.89 -16.39
C GLU A 68 -6.41 15.85 -15.67
N ARG A 69 -6.66 16.19 -14.40
CA ARG A 69 -5.75 17.02 -13.58
C ARG A 69 -4.47 16.30 -13.14
N GLY A 70 -4.27 15.06 -13.56
CA GLY A 70 -3.10 14.27 -13.19
C GLY A 70 -3.16 13.73 -11.76
N ASP A 71 -4.33 13.83 -11.11
CA ASP A 71 -4.64 13.20 -9.84
C ASP A 71 -4.85 11.71 -10.09
N LYS A 72 -3.71 11.04 -10.26
CA LYS A 72 -3.59 9.59 -10.31
C LYS A 72 -4.14 9.07 -8.99
N TYR A 73 -5.43 8.72 -8.96
CA TYR A 73 -5.92 7.70 -8.07
C TYR A 73 -5.12 6.43 -8.40
N ALA A 74 -3.98 6.27 -7.73
CA ALA A 74 -3.36 4.99 -7.55
C ALA A 74 -4.25 4.22 -6.56
N ALA A 75 -5.44 3.86 -7.02
CA ALA A 75 -6.10 2.67 -6.52
C ALA A 75 -5.18 1.51 -6.93
N ILE A 76 -4.55 0.91 -5.93
CA ILE A 76 -3.79 -0.33 -6.08
C ILE A 76 -4.78 -1.48 -6.12
#